data_AF-A0A368LCV5-F1
#
_entry.id   AF-A0A368LCV5-F1
#
_cell.length_a   1.000
_cell.length_b   1.000
_cell.length_c   1.000
_cell.angle_alpha   90.00
_cell.angle_beta   90.00
_cell.angle_gamma   90.00
#
_symmetry.space_group_name_H-M   'P 1'
#
loop_
_entity.id
_entity.type
_entity.pdbx_description
1 polymer ?
#
loop_
_entity_poly.entity_id
_entity_poly.type
_entity_poly.pdbx_seq_one_letter_code
_entity_poly.pdbx_strand_id
1 'polypeptide(L)'
;MSALRRAWEKNHGAGSVVGLAPSAAAADVLAQDLGISTENTAKWLHEHRRGTWNLTAGQLVIIDEASLAGTLALDTITAHAADAGAKVLLVGDWAQLAAVDAGGAFGMLVRDRGDAPELLDVRRFRNDWEKHASLQLRLGDTDVIDTYLKHDRVTPGTYEDILDAAYQAWVSDQAAGKTSVLIAETLDTVSELNTRARTDRILAGDVALDGVKLHDGNEASRGDLVITRRNDRRLSLGRGWVKNGDRWHVTHAHDDGSLTVRRAHSRWRTTIILPAAYVADQVDLGYAITAHRAQGSTVDTAHAIVHSPEVTRESLYVAMTRGRESNRVYVATDQHHLEEHQHRDDLELSARSILYGILQHVGAEQSAHDTITAEQDMWGSLAQLAAEYETIATEAQQSRWVTLLETAGLGTAVVDDLVETDSFGILTTELRRLEAEGHNIDDLLPRVIRAGNLEDVEDLGSLLRFRIQKVTATYPASSRQAPGLIIGLVPRATGITDPAMRQALEEREQLMQARLNILTQAVLEHAEPWVTALDIADPAVRQSTVRAVVAYRDRWGITSTSPLGPVPADDAQRIDYQRARTRIRESEHTDQTSGAATIRDQSGRTLR
;
A
#
# COMPACT_ATOMS: atom_id res chain seq x y z
N MET A 1 -22.62 16.57 -7.78
CA MET A 1 -23.81 15.81 -7.33
C MET A 1 -25.15 16.44 -7.71
N SER A 2 -25.46 17.69 -7.37
CA SER A 2 -26.74 18.35 -7.74
C SER A 2 -27.12 18.29 -9.24
N ALA A 3 -26.14 18.41 -10.16
CA ALA A 3 -26.40 18.31 -11.59
C ALA A 3 -26.87 16.90 -12.01
N LEU A 4 -26.23 15.85 -11.47
CA LEU A 4 -26.60 14.45 -11.72
C LEU A 4 -28.02 14.16 -11.24
N ARG A 5 -28.36 14.61 -10.02
CA ARG A 5 -29.72 14.48 -9.48
C ARG A 5 -30.75 15.07 -10.46
N ARG A 6 -30.56 16.33 -10.87
CA ARG A 6 -31.48 17.02 -11.78
C ARG A 6 -31.63 16.30 -13.12
N ALA A 7 -30.53 15.79 -13.68
CA ALA A 7 -30.57 15.03 -14.93
C ALA A 7 -31.34 13.71 -14.77
N TRP A 8 -31.14 13.00 -13.65
CA TRP A 8 -31.82 11.72 -13.39
C TRP A 8 -33.31 11.91 -13.16
N GLU A 9 -33.70 12.86 -12.31
CA GLU A 9 -35.11 13.16 -12.00
C GLU A 9 -35.89 13.67 -13.21
N LYS A 10 -35.21 14.33 -14.17
CA LYS A 10 -35.83 14.73 -15.44
C LYS A 10 -36.31 13.52 -16.27
N ASN A 11 -35.59 12.40 -16.20
CA ASN A 11 -35.88 11.21 -17.01
C ASN A 11 -36.73 10.17 -16.25
N HIS A 12 -36.56 10.06 -14.93
CA HIS A 12 -37.18 9.01 -14.11
C HIS A 12 -38.21 9.55 -13.08
N GLY A 13 -38.50 10.85 -13.11
CA GLY A 13 -39.46 11.50 -12.21
C GLY A 13 -38.83 12.03 -10.93
N ALA A 14 -39.55 12.94 -10.26
CA ALA A 14 -39.12 13.51 -8.99
C ALA A 14 -39.08 12.44 -7.89
N GLY A 15 -38.04 12.46 -7.04
CA GLY A 15 -37.85 11.46 -5.98
C GLY A 15 -37.25 10.14 -6.46
N SER A 16 -36.79 10.06 -7.70
CA SER A 16 -36.06 8.89 -8.23
C SER A 16 -34.62 8.80 -7.73
N VAL A 17 -34.13 9.77 -6.96
CA VAL A 17 -32.77 9.78 -6.41
C VAL A 17 -32.82 9.55 -4.91
N VAL A 18 -32.03 8.58 -4.43
CA VAL A 18 -31.85 8.25 -3.01
C VAL A 18 -30.39 8.50 -2.66
N GLY A 19 -30.12 9.31 -1.64
CA GLY A 19 -28.76 9.51 -1.13
C GLY A 19 -28.51 8.74 0.16
N LEU A 20 -27.39 8.03 0.20
CA LEU A 20 -26.90 7.27 1.35
C LEU A 20 -25.45 7.66 1.68
N ALA A 21 -25.06 7.54 2.94
CA ALA A 21 -23.67 7.64 3.38
C ALA A 21 -23.40 6.74 4.60
N PRO A 22 -22.16 6.33 4.91
CA PRO A 22 -21.89 5.47 6.06
C PRO A 22 -22.20 6.12 7.41
N SER A 23 -22.00 7.43 7.54
CA SER A 23 -22.24 8.18 8.77
C SER A 23 -23.42 9.14 8.66
N ALA A 24 -24.05 9.46 9.79
CA ALA A 24 -25.14 10.43 9.82
C ALA A 24 -24.67 11.86 9.48
N ALA A 25 -23.42 12.21 9.81
CA ALA A 25 -22.83 13.50 9.47
C ALA A 25 -22.56 13.61 7.96
N ALA A 26 -22.01 12.57 7.33
CA ALA A 26 -21.82 12.52 5.88
C ALA A 26 -23.17 12.54 5.15
N ALA A 27 -24.19 11.83 5.66
CA ALA A 27 -25.53 11.89 5.09
C ALA A 27 -26.08 13.32 5.12
N ASP A 28 -25.96 14.05 6.24
CA ASP A 28 -26.39 15.45 6.35
C ASP A 28 -25.68 16.38 5.33
N VAL A 29 -24.38 16.18 5.11
CA VAL A 29 -23.62 16.93 4.09
C VAL A 29 -24.16 16.61 2.70
N LEU A 30 -24.33 15.32 2.38
CA LEU A 30 -24.91 14.88 1.12
C LEU A 30 -26.34 15.42 0.91
N ALA A 31 -27.14 15.52 1.97
CA ALA A 31 -28.48 16.11 1.92
C ALA A 31 -28.45 17.58 1.53
N GLN A 32 -27.51 18.34 2.08
CA GLN A 32 -27.32 19.76 1.73
C GLN A 32 -26.87 19.91 0.27
N ASP A 33 -25.93 19.07 -0.17
CA ASP A 33 -25.38 19.11 -1.52
C ASP A 33 -26.37 18.67 -2.60
N LEU A 34 -27.20 17.67 -2.30
CA LEU A 34 -28.23 17.18 -3.21
C LEU A 34 -29.52 17.99 -3.11
N GLY A 35 -29.81 18.61 -1.96
CA GLY A 35 -31.08 19.27 -1.68
C GLY A 35 -32.26 18.30 -1.54
N ILE A 36 -32.01 17.09 -1.03
CA ILE A 36 -33.02 16.04 -0.72
C ILE A 36 -32.73 15.43 0.64
N SER A 37 -33.69 14.67 1.19
CA SER A 37 -33.41 13.83 2.36
C SER A 37 -32.47 12.69 1.98
N THR A 38 -31.49 12.44 2.83
CA THR A 38 -30.56 11.32 2.73
C THR A 38 -30.52 10.60 4.07
N GLU A 39 -30.05 9.38 4.08
CA GLU A 39 -29.95 8.57 5.30
C GLU A 39 -28.61 7.86 5.38
N ASN A 40 -28.28 7.36 6.56
CA ASN A 40 -27.10 6.50 6.66
C ASN A 40 -27.40 5.07 6.22
N THR A 41 -26.38 4.36 5.72
CA THR A 41 -26.49 2.99 5.21
C THR A 41 -27.05 2.03 6.28
N ALA A 42 -26.65 2.19 7.54
CA ALA A 42 -27.13 1.37 8.65
C ALA A 42 -28.65 1.48 8.88
N LYS A 43 -29.21 2.69 8.82
CA LYS A 43 -30.66 2.89 8.92
C LYS A 43 -31.38 2.27 7.73
N TRP A 44 -30.87 2.49 6.52
CA TRP A 44 -31.47 1.93 5.32
C TRP A 44 -31.52 0.39 5.39
N LEU A 45 -30.41 -0.26 5.78
CA LEU A 45 -30.35 -1.71 5.97
C LEU A 45 -31.34 -2.19 7.03
N HIS A 46 -31.49 -1.44 8.12
CA HIS A 46 -32.46 -1.76 9.17
C HIS A 46 -33.91 -1.71 8.65
N GLU A 47 -34.27 -0.67 7.90
CA GLU A 47 -35.60 -0.49 7.33
C GLU A 47 -35.89 -1.52 6.22
N HIS A 48 -34.89 -1.82 5.38
CA HIS A 48 -35.00 -2.83 4.34
C HIS A 48 -35.23 -4.23 4.90
N ARG A 49 -34.46 -4.65 5.91
CA ARG A 49 -34.64 -5.96 6.60
C ARG A 49 -36.01 -6.11 7.26
N ARG A 50 -36.68 -5.00 7.60
CA ARG A 50 -38.04 -4.99 8.17
C ARG A 50 -39.14 -4.86 7.11
N GLY A 51 -38.77 -4.78 5.83
CA GLY A 51 -39.71 -4.57 4.72
C GLY A 51 -40.36 -3.19 4.72
N THR A 52 -39.84 -2.22 5.49
CA THR A 52 -40.41 -0.88 5.61
C THR A 52 -39.86 0.09 4.55
N TRP A 53 -38.77 -0.29 3.88
CA TRP A 53 -38.19 0.51 2.80
C TRP A 53 -37.62 -0.40 1.71
N ASN A 54 -37.98 -0.15 0.45
CA ASN A 54 -37.45 -0.87 -0.71
C ASN A 54 -37.13 0.09 -1.84
N LEU A 55 -36.15 -0.29 -2.66
CA LEU A 55 -35.88 0.36 -3.93
C LEU A 55 -36.94 -0.02 -4.95
N THR A 56 -37.09 0.85 -5.95
CA THR A 56 -38.02 0.69 -7.06
C THR A 56 -37.29 0.92 -8.38
N ALA A 57 -37.82 0.36 -9.46
CA ALA A 57 -37.22 0.45 -10.79
C ALA A 57 -37.00 1.89 -11.22
N GLY A 58 -35.84 2.17 -11.83
CA GLY A 58 -35.48 3.51 -12.30
C GLY A 58 -34.96 4.46 -11.22
N GLN A 59 -34.82 4.01 -9.97
CA GLN A 59 -34.16 4.81 -8.94
C GLN A 59 -32.63 4.82 -9.10
N LEU A 60 -32.00 5.92 -8.68
CA LEU A 60 -30.56 6.08 -8.54
C LEU A 60 -30.21 6.20 -7.06
N VAL A 61 -29.48 5.22 -6.54
CA VAL A 61 -28.90 5.24 -5.20
C VAL A 61 -27.49 5.79 -5.29
N ILE A 62 -27.24 6.91 -4.63
CA ILE A 62 -25.93 7.52 -4.51
C ILE A 62 -25.40 7.17 -3.12
N ILE A 63 -24.28 6.47 -3.03
CA ILE A 63 -23.59 6.19 -1.77
C ILE A 63 -22.34 7.05 -1.73
N ASP A 64 -22.36 8.11 -0.92
CA ASP A 64 -21.22 9.01 -0.72
C ASP A 64 -20.32 8.52 0.42
N GLU A 65 -19.04 8.91 0.41
CA GLU A 65 -17.99 8.37 1.30
C GLU A 65 -17.91 6.83 1.27
N ALA A 66 -17.98 6.25 0.07
CA ALA A 66 -18.05 4.80 -0.13
C ALA A 66 -16.82 4.02 0.41
N SER A 67 -15.67 4.66 0.59
CA SER A 67 -14.49 4.05 1.23
C SER A 67 -14.73 3.68 2.70
N LEU A 68 -15.65 4.37 3.38
CA LEU A 68 -16.07 4.06 4.76
C LEU A 68 -17.19 3.03 4.85
N ALA A 69 -17.76 2.60 3.72
CA ALA A 69 -18.85 1.64 3.72
C ALA A 69 -18.31 0.22 3.86
N GLY A 70 -18.85 -0.54 4.82
CA GLY A 70 -18.55 -1.97 4.95
C GLY A 70 -19.01 -2.76 3.71
N THR A 71 -18.24 -3.78 3.35
CA THR A 71 -18.44 -4.60 2.15
C THR A 71 -19.81 -5.27 2.12
N LEU A 72 -20.28 -5.82 3.26
CA LEU A 72 -21.60 -6.46 3.35
C LEU A 72 -22.75 -5.45 3.19
N ALA A 73 -22.56 -4.21 3.64
CA ALA A 73 -23.55 -3.16 3.47
C ALA A 73 -23.67 -2.77 1.99
N LEU A 74 -22.53 -2.61 1.31
CA LEU A 74 -22.50 -2.35 -0.13
C LEU A 74 -23.16 -3.49 -0.91
N ASP A 75 -22.77 -4.75 -0.64
CA ASP A 75 -23.34 -5.95 -1.28
C ASP A 75 -24.86 -6.03 -1.13
N THR A 76 -25.38 -5.84 0.09
CA THR A 76 -26.83 -5.87 0.33
C THR A 76 -27.56 -4.77 -0.45
N ILE A 77 -27.00 -3.56 -0.50
CA ILE A 77 -27.63 -2.43 -1.21
C ILE A 77 -27.58 -2.65 -2.73
N THR A 78 -26.44 -3.11 -3.26
CA THR A 78 -26.26 -3.33 -4.70
C THR A 78 -27.06 -4.52 -5.20
N ALA A 79 -27.13 -5.62 -4.45
CA ALA A 79 -27.98 -6.77 -4.76
C ALA A 79 -29.46 -6.37 -4.85
N HIS A 80 -29.97 -5.65 -3.84
CA HIS A 80 -31.35 -5.17 -3.87
C HIS A 80 -31.61 -4.18 -5.00
N ALA A 81 -30.65 -3.30 -5.30
CA ALA A 81 -30.78 -2.38 -6.42
C ALA A 81 -30.86 -3.12 -7.76
N ALA A 82 -30.05 -4.17 -7.95
CA ALA A 82 -30.09 -5.01 -9.13
C ALA A 82 -31.46 -5.71 -9.27
N ASP A 83 -31.97 -6.32 -8.20
CA ASP A 83 -33.27 -7.00 -8.18
C ASP A 83 -34.43 -6.04 -8.49
N ALA A 84 -34.36 -4.80 -7.98
CA ALA A 84 -35.38 -3.79 -8.19
C ALA A 84 -35.30 -3.09 -9.56
N GLY A 85 -34.21 -3.27 -10.32
CA GLY A 85 -33.94 -2.49 -11.54
C GLY A 85 -33.56 -1.03 -11.27
N ALA A 86 -32.91 -0.77 -10.13
CA ALA A 86 -32.32 0.50 -9.74
C ALA A 86 -30.82 0.54 -10.07
N LYS A 87 -30.25 1.75 -10.11
CA LYS A 87 -28.81 1.98 -10.34
C LYS A 87 -28.14 2.41 -9.05
N VAL A 88 -26.95 1.89 -8.76
CA VAL A 88 -26.09 2.37 -7.67
C VAL A 88 -24.92 3.17 -8.25
N LEU A 89 -24.62 4.31 -7.63
CA LEU A 89 -23.43 5.10 -7.86
C LEU A 89 -22.67 5.21 -6.53
N LEU A 90 -21.47 4.63 -6.49
CA LEU A 90 -20.55 4.81 -5.38
C LEU A 90 -19.71 6.06 -5.62
N VAL A 91 -19.62 6.93 -4.63
CA VAL A 91 -18.83 8.15 -4.63
C VAL A 91 -17.97 8.14 -3.38
N GLY A 92 -16.68 8.44 -3.53
CA GLY A 92 -15.75 8.45 -2.42
C GLY A 92 -14.32 8.51 -2.92
N ASP A 93 -13.39 8.49 -1.98
CA ASP A 93 -11.97 8.48 -2.25
C ASP A 93 -11.37 7.17 -1.73
N TRP A 94 -10.92 6.32 -2.66
CA TRP A 94 -10.42 4.98 -2.38
C TRP A 94 -9.14 4.98 -1.54
N ALA A 95 -8.41 6.11 -1.51
CA ALA A 95 -7.17 6.29 -0.77
C ALA A 95 -7.36 6.96 0.61
N GLN A 96 -8.61 7.24 1.01
CA GLN A 96 -8.91 7.62 2.39
C GLN A 96 -9.07 6.38 3.28
N LEU A 97 -9.27 6.62 4.58
CA LEU A 97 -9.46 5.56 5.57
C LEU A 97 -10.57 4.59 5.14
N ALA A 98 -10.31 3.31 5.36
CA ALA A 98 -11.25 2.23 5.12
C ALA A 98 -12.38 2.23 6.16
N ALA A 99 -13.40 1.42 5.88
CA ALA A 99 -14.47 1.12 6.83
C ALA A 99 -13.89 0.56 8.14
N VAL A 100 -14.56 0.88 9.26
CA VAL A 100 -14.29 0.26 10.57
C VAL A 100 -14.79 -1.19 10.62
N ASP A 101 -15.81 -1.50 9.81
CA ASP A 101 -16.28 -2.86 9.55
C ASP A 101 -15.49 -3.47 8.38
N ALA A 102 -15.66 -4.77 8.08
CA ALA A 102 -14.97 -5.43 6.97
C ALA A 102 -15.12 -4.64 5.66
N GLY A 103 -14.02 -4.04 5.20
CA GLY A 103 -14.00 -3.00 4.16
C GLY A 103 -13.40 -3.46 2.83
N GLY A 104 -12.88 -2.50 2.06
CA GLY A 104 -12.09 -2.76 0.85
C GLY A 104 -12.86 -2.85 -0.47
N ALA A 105 -14.18 -3.11 -0.45
CA ALA A 105 -14.97 -3.29 -1.68
C ALA A 105 -14.95 -2.09 -2.63
N PHE A 106 -15.01 -0.85 -2.12
CA PHE A 106 -14.93 0.32 -2.98
C PHE A 106 -13.58 0.45 -3.68
N GLY A 107 -12.48 0.26 -2.95
CA GLY A 107 -11.13 0.28 -3.52
C GLY A 107 -10.91 -0.83 -4.54
N MET A 108 -11.38 -2.04 -4.25
CA MET A 108 -11.38 -3.18 -5.16
C MET A 108 -12.12 -2.85 -6.47
N LEU A 109 -13.34 -2.30 -6.38
CA LEU A 109 -14.13 -1.92 -7.56
C LEU A 109 -13.48 -0.81 -8.39
N VAL A 110 -12.81 0.16 -7.76
CA VAL A 110 -12.09 1.20 -8.49
C VAL A 110 -10.87 0.64 -9.23
N ARG A 111 -10.13 -0.29 -8.60
CA ARG A 111 -8.96 -0.93 -9.23
C ARG A 111 -9.33 -1.86 -10.37
N ASP A 112 -10.39 -2.66 -10.22
CA ASP A 112 -10.83 -3.63 -11.22
C ASP A 112 -11.51 -2.97 -12.44
N ARG A 113 -12.03 -1.76 -12.26
CA ARG A 113 -12.73 -1.03 -13.33
C ARG A 113 -11.84 -0.01 -14.01
N GLY A 114 -11.38 -0.33 -15.22
CA GLY A 114 -10.69 0.63 -16.10
C GLY A 114 -11.53 1.84 -16.56
N ASP A 115 -12.84 1.87 -16.26
CA ASP A 115 -13.77 2.94 -16.63
C ASP A 115 -14.20 3.85 -15.47
N ALA A 116 -13.60 3.69 -14.29
CA ALA A 116 -13.94 4.48 -13.10
C ALA A 116 -13.65 5.99 -13.32
N PRO A 117 -14.67 6.88 -13.31
CA PRO A 117 -14.43 8.29 -13.53
C PRO A 117 -13.72 8.94 -12.34
N GLU A 118 -12.64 9.67 -12.60
CA GLU A 118 -11.90 10.40 -11.56
C GLU A 118 -12.06 11.92 -11.68
N LEU A 119 -12.18 12.58 -10.53
CA LEU A 119 -12.14 14.04 -10.43
C LEU A 119 -10.74 14.46 -9.98
N LEU A 120 -9.94 14.95 -10.93
CA LEU A 120 -8.54 15.34 -10.69
C LEU A 120 -8.37 16.77 -10.16
N ASP A 121 -9.41 17.62 -10.30
CA ASP A 121 -9.37 19.03 -9.90
C ASP A 121 -9.76 19.21 -8.42
N VAL A 122 -8.76 19.41 -7.56
CA VAL A 122 -8.96 19.64 -6.12
C VAL A 122 -9.29 21.10 -5.83
N ARG A 123 -10.55 21.39 -5.53
CA ARG A 123 -11.03 22.77 -5.33
C ARG A 123 -10.97 23.31 -3.90
N ARG A 124 -10.70 22.46 -2.91
CA ARG A 124 -10.80 22.85 -1.49
C ARG A 124 -9.61 23.66 -0.96
N PHE A 125 -8.42 23.49 -1.54
CA PHE A 125 -7.19 24.14 -1.06
C PHE A 125 -7.03 25.54 -1.65
N ARG A 126 -6.56 26.48 -0.83
CA ARG A 126 -6.18 27.83 -1.27
C ARG A 126 -4.81 27.87 -1.95
N ASN A 127 -3.89 27.01 -1.54
CA ASN A 127 -2.56 26.94 -2.11
C ASN A 127 -2.55 25.95 -3.29
N ASP A 128 -2.14 26.41 -4.48
CA ASP A 128 -2.12 25.54 -5.66
C ASP A 128 -1.09 24.41 -5.54
N TRP A 129 0.07 24.66 -4.93
CA TRP A 129 1.10 23.63 -4.71
C TRP A 129 0.56 22.48 -3.82
N GLU A 130 -0.26 22.81 -2.83
CA GLU A 130 -0.80 21.84 -1.87
C GLU A 130 -1.89 20.96 -2.50
N LYS A 131 -2.58 21.45 -3.55
CA LYS A 131 -3.47 20.63 -4.38
C LYS A 131 -2.70 19.48 -5.03
N HIS A 132 -1.59 19.78 -5.69
CA HIS A 132 -0.75 18.79 -6.36
C HIS A 132 -0.06 17.87 -5.35
N ALA A 133 0.52 18.43 -4.28
CA ALA A 133 1.15 17.65 -3.23
C ALA A 133 0.18 16.67 -2.56
N SER A 134 -1.07 17.08 -2.30
CA SER A 134 -2.06 16.18 -1.70
C SER A 134 -2.40 14.97 -2.58
N LEU A 135 -2.30 15.09 -3.91
CA LEU A 135 -2.50 13.96 -4.83
C LEU A 135 -1.31 12.99 -4.82
N GLN A 136 -0.09 13.50 -4.67
CA GLN A 136 1.10 12.66 -4.47
C GLN A 136 1.04 11.93 -3.12
N LEU A 137 0.63 12.64 -2.07
CA LEU A 137 0.40 12.06 -0.74
C LEU A 137 -0.64 10.93 -0.77
N ARG A 138 -1.74 11.14 -1.51
CA ARG A 138 -2.80 10.16 -1.77
C ARG A 138 -2.27 8.87 -2.39
N LEU A 139 -1.30 8.97 -3.29
CA LEU A 139 -0.72 7.83 -4.01
C LEU A 139 0.47 7.19 -3.28
N GLY A 140 0.97 7.80 -2.20
CA GLY A 140 2.17 7.37 -1.50
C GLY A 140 3.47 7.70 -2.24
N ASP A 141 3.46 8.71 -3.12
CA ASP A 141 4.68 9.21 -3.77
C ASP A 141 5.56 9.91 -2.72
N THR A 142 6.74 9.33 -2.48
CA THR A 142 7.63 9.74 -1.41
C THR A 142 8.34 11.07 -1.67
N ASP A 143 8.41 11.52 -2.93
CA ASP A 143 9.02 12.80 -3.29
C ASP A 143 8.20 13.98 -2.76
N VAL A 144 6.92 13.76 -2.42
CA VAL A 144 6.06 14.78 -1.80
C VAL A 144 6.60 15.27 -0.46
N ILE A 145 7.36 14.44 0.26
CA ILE A 145 7.91 14.78 1.57
C ILE A 145 8.82 16.01 1.45
N ASP A 146 9.66 16.08 0.40
CA ASP A 146 10.51 17.24 0.13
C ASP A 146 9.70 18.50 -0.15
N THR A 147 8.54 18.35 -0.80
CA THR A 147 7.65 19.47 -1.07
C THR A 147 7.09 20.04 0.23
N TYR A 148 6.59 19.19 1.14
CA TYR A 148 6.08 19.65 2.43
C TYR A 148 7.20 20.24 3.32
N LEU A 149 8.42 19.68 3.29
CA LEU A 149 9.59 20.23 3.98
C LEU A 149 9.95 21.62 3.45
N LYS A 150 10.02 21.80 2.13
CA LYS A 150 10.33 23.08 1.47
C LYS A 150 9.32 24.19 1.76
N HIS A 151 8.07 23.81 2.05
CA HIS A 151 6.99 24.74 2.40
C HIS A 151 6.79 24.90 3.91
N ASP A 152 7.75 24.48 4.74
CA ASP A 152 7.73 24.60 6.21
C ASP A 152 6.48 23.96 6.83
N ARG A 153 5.99 22.86 6.24
CA ARG A 153 4.80 22.12 6.70
C ARG A 153 5.13 20.89 7.53
N VAL A 154 6.40 20.54 7.65
CA VAL A 154 6.89 19.46 8.51
C VAL A 154 7.66 20.09 9.66
N THR A 155 7.36 19.71 10.89
CA THR A 155 8.06 20.16 12.08
C THR A 155 8.59 18.95 12.85
N PRO A 156 9.90 18.62 12.76
CA PRO A 156 10.51 17.58 13.57
C PRO A 156 10.76 18.06 15.00
N GLY A 157 10.79 17.14 15.96
CA GLY A 157 11.18 17.43 17.34
C GLY A 157 11.03 16.22 18.26
N THR A 158 11.31 16.40 19.54
CA THR A 158 10.90 15.43 20.55
C THR A 158 9.38 15.39 20.66
N TYR A 159 8.80 14.31 21.20
CA TYR A 159 7.36 14.20 21.40
C TYR A 159 6.78 15.41 22.15
N GLU A 160 7.45 15.86 23.20
CA GLU A 160 7.01 17.04 23.97
C GLU A 160 7.10 18.34 23.15
N ASP A 161 8.20 18.54 22.41
CA ASP A 161 8.40 19.74 21.58
C ASP A 161 7.35 19.84 20.47
N ILE A 162 7.02 18.71 19.82
CA ILE A 162 6.07 18.71 18.73
C ILE A 162 4.63 18.97 19.21
N LEU A 163 4.26 18.45 20.38
CA LEU A 163 2.96 18.71 20.99
C LEU A 163 2.83 20.18 21.36
N ASP A 164 3.87 20.78 21.94
CA ASP A 164 3.91 22.21 22.22
C ASP A 164 3.78 23.03 20.93
N ALA A 165 4.60 22.74 19.91
CA ALA A 165 4.58 23.48 18.66
C ALA A 165 3.22 23.38 17.92
N ALA A 166 2.59 22.21 17.90
CA ALA A 166 1.26 22.01 17.32
C ALA A 166 0.20 22.79 18.09
N TYR A 167 0.26 22.73 19.43
CA TYR A 167 -0.68 23.42 20.29
C TYR A 167 -0.56 24.95 20.18
N GLN A 168 0.64 25.51 20.20
CA GLN A 168 0.86 26.96 20.02
C GLN A 168 0.39 27.45 18.66
N ALA A 169 0.59 26.67 17.59
CA ALA A 169 0.08 27.00 16.26
C ALA A 169 -1.45 27.01 16.24
N TRP A 170 -2.09 26.05 16.91
CA TRP A 170 -3.55 26.01 17.06
C TRP A 170 -4.09 27.21 17.87
N VAL A 171 -3.44 27.59 18.97
CA VAL A 171 -3.79 28.79 19.76
C VAL A 171 -3.70 30.06 18.90
N SER A 172 -2.64 30.20 18.12
CA SER A 172 -2.46 31.32 17.19
C SER A 172 -3.56 31.37 16.13
N ASP A 173 -3.95 30.23 15.57
CA ASP A 173 -5.07 30.14 14.63
C ASP A 173 -6.40 30.54 15.27
N GLN A 174 -6.65 30.13 16.53
CA GLN A 174 -7.85 30.54 17.27
C GLN A 174 -7.86 32.06 17.52
N ALA A 175 -6.72 32.65 17.91
CA ALA A 175 -6.59 34.09 18.09
C ALA A 175 -6.80 34.87 16.77
N ALA A 176 -6.44 34.27 15.63
CA ALA A 176 -6.72 34.80 14.29
C ALA A 176 -8.17 34.56 13.82
N GLY A 177 -9.02 33.94 14.65
CA GLY A 177 -10.42 33.65 14.33
C GLY A 177 -10.62 32.53 13.31
N LYS A 178 -9.61 31.68 13.10
CA LYS A 178 -9.67 30.55 12.16
C LYS A 178 -10.32 29.33 12.82
N THR A 179 -11.01 28.55 12.01
CA THR A 179 -11.42 27.21 12.44
C THR A 179 -10.23 26.27 12.30
N SER A 180 -9.71 25.76 13.41
CA SER A 180 -8.55 24.87 13.42
C SER A 180 -8.84 23.57 14.17
N VAL A 181 -8.09 22.51 13.85
CA VAL A 181 -8.20 21.20 14.50
C VAL A 181 -6.82 20.60 14.74
N LEU A 182 -6.64 20.04 15.93
CA LEU A 182 -5.53 19.16 16.27
C LEU A 182 -5.95 17.71 15.96
N ILE A 183 -5.12 17.00 15.20
CA ILE A 183 -5.38 15.62 14.79
C ILE A 183 -4.23 14.76 15.32
N ALA A 184 -4.54 13.82 16.19
CA ALA A 184 -3.55 12.88 16.72
C ALA A 184 -3.97 11.44 16.41
N GLU A 185 -3.01 10.53 16.48
CA GLU A 185 -3.21 9.11 16.22
C GLU A 185 -3.94 8.41 17.37
N THR A 186 -3.41 8.54 18.59
CA THR A 186 -3.90 7.81 19.77
C THR A 186 -4.93 8.61 20.57
N LEU A 187 -5.81 7.89 21.27
CA LEU A 187 -6.77 8.51 22.19
C LEU A 187 -6.06 9.19 23.37
N ASP A 188 -4.90 8.68 23.78
CA ASP A 188 -4.12 9.24 24.89
C ASP A 188 -3.57 10.63 24.52
N THR A 189 -2.95 10.77 23.35
CA THR A 189 -2.49 12.07 22.84
C THR A 189 -3.66 13.04 22.63
N VAL A 190 -4.81 12.55 22.14
CA VAL A 190 -6.02 13.38 22.04
C VAL A 190 -6.48 13.88 23.42
N SER A 191 -6.48 13.01 24.43
CA SER A 191 -6.87 13.37 25.79
C SER A 191 -5.90 14.37 26.42
N GLU A 192 -4.60 14.18 26.23
CA GLU A 192 -3.54 15.09 26.68
C GLU A 192 -3.72 16.50 26.08
N LEU A 193 -3.88 16.58 24.76
CA LEU A 193 -4.10 17.86 24.05
C LEU A 193 -5.41 18.54 24.49
N ASN A 194 -6.48 17.77 24.68
CA ASN A 194 -7.76 18.29 25.15
C ASN A 194 -7.68 18.85 26.58
N THR A 195 -6.99 18.13 27.49
CA THR A 195 -6.76 18.57 28.87
C THR A 195 -5.98 19.87 28.92
N ARG A 196 -4.90 19.94 28.13
CA ARG A 196 -4.07 21.13 28.00
C ARG A 196 -4.87 22.32 27.44
N ALA A 197 -5.62 22.11 26.35
CA ALA A 197 -6.47 23.13 25.75
C ALA A 197 -7.48 23.72 26.74
N ARG A 198 -8.13 22.86 27.52
CA ARG A 198 -9.07 23.32 28.55
C ARG A 198 -8.35 24.13 29.63
N THR A 199 -7.22 23.63 30.15
CA THR A 199 -6.47 24.27 31.23
C THR A 199 -6.08 25.71 30.87
N ASP A 200 -5.52 25.91 29.68
CA ASP A 200 -5.12 27.24 29.24
C ASP A 200 -6.32 28.17 29.00
N ARG A 201 -7.44 27.63 28.49
CA ARG A 201 -8.67 28.42 28.31
C ARG A 201 -9.32 28.80 29.64
N ILE A 202 -9.16 28.00 30.70
CA ILE A 202 -9.55 28.38 32.07
C ILE A 202 -8.67 29.54 32.55
N LEU A 203 -7.35 29.44 32.37
CA LEU A 203 -6.40 30.49 32.77
C LEU A 203 -6.63 31.81 32.01
N ALA A 204 -7.02 31.73 30.74
CA ALA A 204 -7.39 32.88 29.91
C ALA A 204 -8.76 33.49 30.26
N GLY A 205 -9.58 32.81 31.09
CA GLY A 205 -10.93 33.24 31.45
C GLY A 205 -11.99 32.97 30.38
N ASP A 206 -11.64 32.22 29.33
CA ASP A 206 -12.52 31.82 28.25
C ASP A 206 -13.47 30.68 28.64
N VAL A 207 -13.03 29.84 29.59
CA VAL A 207 -13.73 28.66 30.10
C VAL A 207 -13.90 28.79 31.61
N ALA A 208 -15.09 28.43 32.11
CA ALA A 208 -15.34 28.45 33.54
C ALA A 208 -14.58 27.33 34.28
N LEU A 209 -14.19 27.58 35.54
CA LEU A 209 -13.44 26.62 36.35
C LEU A 209 -14.28 25.36 36.65
N ASP A 210 -15.53 25.55 37.06
CA ASP A 210 -16.44 24.45 37.41
C ASP A 210 -17.00 23.78 36.15
N GLY A 211 -17.00 22.45 36.12
CA GLY A 211 -17.42 21.67 34.97
C GLY A 211 -18.11 20.36 35.31
N VAL A 212 -18.65 19.73 34.27
CA VAL A 212 -19.33 18.43 34.32
C VAL A 212 -18.39 17.36 33.77
N LYS A 213 -18.30 16.22 34.46
CA LYS A 213 -17.49 15.09 34.01
C LYS A 213 -18.02 14.49 32.71
N LEU A 214 -17.09 14.23 31.80
CA LEU A 214 -17.28 13.64 30.49
C LEU A 214 -16.87 12.16 30.46
N HIS A 215 -17.08 11.52 29.32
CA HIS A 215 -16.75 10.11 29.10
C HIS A 215 -15.24 9.82 29.19
N ASP A 216 -14.41 10.70 28.63
CA ASP A 216 -12.95 10.58 28.59
C ASP A 216 -12.26 10.93 29.92
N GLY A 217 -13.03 11.16 30.99
CA GLY A 217 -12.53 11.58 32.30
C GLY A 217 -12.21 13.07 32.41
N ASN A 218 -12.28 13.81 31.29
CA ASN A 218 -12.21 15.27 31.31
C ASN A 218 -13.49 15.87 31.89
N GLU A 219 -13.47 17.19 32.06
CA GLU A 219 -14.66 17.95 32.40
C GLU A 219 -14.94 18.98 31.31
N ALA A 220 -16.23 19.31 31.11
CA ALA A 220 -16.65 20.42 30.27
C ALA A 220 -17.38 21.47 31.09
N SER A 221 -17.02 22.71 30.85
CA SER A 221 -17.55 23.90 31.49
C SER A 221 -18.14 24.85 30.45
N ARG A 222 -18.82 25.92 30.89
CA ARG A 222 -19.25 26.98 29.96
C ARG A 222 -18.04 27.53 29.21
N GLY A 223 -18.14 27.60 27.89
CA GLY A 223 -17.07 28.04 26.99
C GLY A 223 -16.37 26.88 26.26
N ASP A 224 -16.49 25.65 26.77
CA ASP A 224 -15.81 24.50 26.17
C ASP A 224 -16.39 24.10 24.81
N LEU A 225 -15.53 23.50 23.99
CA LEU A 225 -15.90 22.79 22.77
C LEU A 225 -15.98 21.29 23.07
N VAL A 226 -17.14 20.68 22.85
CA VAL A 226 -17.38 19.26 23.06
C VAL A 226 -17.77 18.56 21.77
N ILE A 227 -17.53 17.25 21.69
CA ILE A 227 -17.91 16.39 20.58
C ILE A 227 -18.78 15.23 21.08
N THR A 228 -19.84 14.91 20.33
CA THR A 228 -20.73 13.79 20.65
C THR A 228 -20.29 12.51 19.95
N ARG A 229 -20.32 11.38 20.65
CA ARG A 229 -19.83 10.07 20.15
C ARG A 229 -20.93 9.13 19.65
N ARG A 230 -22.19 9.46 19.88
CA ARG A 230 -23.34 8.61 19.54
C ARG A 230 -24.43 9.37 18.82
N ASN A 231 -25.15 8.66 17.98
CA ASN A 231 -26.37 9.16 17.37
C ASN A 231 -27.53 9.04 18.36
N ASP A 232 -28.20 10.14 18.70
CA ASP A 232 -29.48 10.10 19.45
C ASP A 232 -30.53 10.99 18.79
N ARG A 233 -31.49 10.34 18.12
CA ARG A 233 -32.60 10.99 17.41
C ARG A 233 -33.64 11.60 18.35
N ARG A 234 -33.67 11.23 19.63
CA ARG A 234 -34.57 11.82 20.64
C ARG A 234 -34.09 13.19 21.09
N LEU A 235 -32.78 13.44 20.98
CA LEU A 235 -32.16 14.74 21.21
C LEU A 235 -32.32 15.60 19.94
N SER A 236 -33.53 16.09 19.70
CA SER A 236 -33.90 16.85 18.51
C SER A 236 -33.67 18.36 18.67
N LEU A 237 -33.14 19.00 17.64
CA LEU A 237 -32.96 20.45 17.53
C LEU A 237 -33.62 20.96 16.25
N GLY A 238 -34.89 21.35 16.35
CA GLY A 238 -35.69 21.78 15.19
C GLY A 238 -35.88 20.64 14.18
N ARG A 239 -35.33 20.78 12.97
CA ARG A 239 -35.35 19.74 11.92
C ARG A 239 -34.17 18.75 12.02
N GLY A 240 -33.23 18.97 12.94
CA GLY A 240 -32.06 18.12 13.14
C GLY A 240 -32.10 17.38 14.48
N TRP A 241 -31.05 16.60 14.75
CA TRP A 241 -30.87 15.80 15.97
C TRP A 241 -29.38 15.59 16.25
N VAL A 242 -29.01 15.08 17.43
CA VAL A 242 -27.61 14.90 17.86
C VAL A 242 -26.95 13.71 17.18
N LYS A 243 -25.87 13.94 16.43
CA LYS A 243 -25.13 12.92 15.70
C LYS A 243 -23.76 12.64 16.30
N ASN A 244 -23.24 11.44 16.06
CA ASN A 244 -21.83 11.15 16.29
C ASN A 244 -20.96 12.06 15.41
N GLY A 245 -19.95 12.69 16.01
CA GLY A 245 -19.04 13.65 15.37
C GLY A 245 -19.52 15.11 15.42
N ASP A 246 -20.75 15.39 15.88
CA ASP A 246 -21.20 16.78 16.00
C ASP A 246 -20.38 17.53 17.06
N ARG A 247 -19.96 18.75 16.71
CA ARG A 247 -19.23 19.67 17.60
C ARG A 247 -20.13 20.75 18.17
N TRP A 248 -19.98 21.03 19.46
CA TRP A 248 -20.84 21.93 20.20
C TRP A 248 -20.07 22.83 21.15
N HIS A 249 -20.45 24.11 21.21
CA HIS A 249 -20.05 24.98 22.30
C HIS A 249 -20.96 24.80 23.50
N VAL A 250 -20.37 24.58 24.67
CA VAL A 250 -21.07 24.53 25.94
C VAL A 250 -21.45 25.95 26.35
N THR A 251 -22.75 26.20 26.43
CA THR A 251 -23.32 27.48 26.88
C THR A 251 -23.64 27.48 28.37
N HIS A 252 -23.92 26.30 28.92
CA HIS A 252 -24.14 26.10 30.35
C HIS A 252 -23.80 24.66 30.73
N ALA A 253 -23.14 24.50 31.88
CA ALA A 253 -22.90 23.22 32.53
C ALA A 253 -23.74 23.22 33.82
N HIS A 254 -24.61 22.23 33.98
CA HIS A 254 -25.57 22.17 35.09
C HIS A 254 -25.07 21.27 36.22
N ASP A 255 -25.47 21.56 37.45
CA ASP A 255 -25.11 20.79 38.65
C ASP A 255 -25.61 19.33 38.61
N ASP A 256 -26.64 19.04 37.80
CA ASP A 256 -27.18 17.70 37.59
C ASP A 256 -26.35 16.85 36.62
N GLY A 257 -25.28 17.40 36.05
CA GLY A 257 -24.42 16.76 35.07
C GLY A 257 -24.88 16.92 33.62
N SER A 258 -25.96 17.68 33.34
CA SER A 258 -26.38 17.96 31.97
C SER A 258 -25.61 19.15 31.36
N LEU A 259 -25.59 19.24 30.03
CA LEU A 259 -24.96 20.34 29.30
C LEU A 259 -25.97 21.03 28.37
N THR A 260 -26.10 22.36 28.46
CA THR A 260 -26.75 23.15 27.41
C THR A 260 -25.72 23.53 26.36
N VAL A 261 -25.90 23.03 25.15
CA VAL A 261 -24.92 23.18 24.07
C VAL A 261 -25.50 23.82 22.82
N ARG A 262 -24.64 24.46 22.02
CA ARG A 262 -24.98 25.07 20.72
C ARG A 262 -24.04 24.52 19.65
N ARG A 263 -24.55 24.14 18.48
CA ARG A 263 -23.71 23.68 17.35
C ARG A 263 -22.63 24.72 17.01
N ALA A 264 -21.37 24.28 16.91
CA ALA A 264 -20.22 25.17 16.72
C ALA A 264 -20.33 26.02 15.44
N HIS A 265 -20.69 25.39 14.32
CA HIS A 265 -20.76 26.02 12.99
C HIS A 265 -22.16 26.52 12.61
N SER A 266 -23.12 26.54 13.55
CA SER A 266 -24.47 27.02 13.24
C SER A 266 -24.55 28.54 13.31
N ARG A 267 -25.07 29.16 12.24
CA ARG A 267 -25.50 30.57 12.22
C ARG A 267 -26.63 30.84 13.20
N TRP A 268 -27.44 29.83 13.48
CA TRP A 268 -28.54 29.91 14.43
C TRP A 268 -28.03 29.64 15.85
N ARG A 269 -28.45 30.48 16.80
CA ARG A 269 -28.09 30.38 18.22
C ARG A 269 -28.94 29.38 19.02
N THR A 270 -29.57 28.44 18.35
CA THR A 270 -30.42 27.44 19.00
C THR A 270 -29.58 26.50 19.86
N THR A 271 -30.03 26.30 21.11
CA THR A 271 -29.41 25.40 22.07
C THR A 271 -30.20 24.11 22.24
N ILE A 272 -29.52 23.05 22.66
CA ILE A 272 -30.11 21.79 23.10
C ILE A 272 -29.52 21.41 24.46
N ILE A 273 -30.30 20.71 25.28
CA ILE A 273 -29.81 20.12 26.53
C ILE A 273 -29.43 18.66 26.25
N LEU A 274 -28.17 18.32 26.51
CA LEU A 274 -27.68 16.95 26.56
C LEU A 274 -27.89 16.42 27.99
N PRO A 275 -28.72 15.37 28.19
CA PRO A 275 -28.97 14.82 29.53
C PRO A 275 -27.70 14.27 30.17
N ALA A 276 -27.63 14.28 31.51
CA ALA A 276 -26.45 13.89 32.27
C ALA A 276 -25.90 12.50 31.90
N ALA A 277 -26.77 11.50 31.75
CA ALA A 277 -26.36 10.16 31.34
C ALA A 277 -25.72 10.14 29.94
N TYR A 278 -26.24 10.97 29.01
CA TYR A 278 -25.67 11.09 27.68
C TYR A 278 -24.32 11.81 27.71
N VAL A 279 -24.17 12.83 28.55
CA VAL A 279 -22.91 13.57 28.73
C VAL A 279 -21.83 12.65 29.30
N ALA A 280 -22.15 11.91 30.38
CA ALA A 280 -21.20 11.02 31.04
C ALA A 280 -20.71 9.87 30.13
N ASP A 281 -21.55 9.38 29.22
CA ASP A 281 -21.21 8.20 28.42
C ASP A 281 -20.78 8.53 26.97
N GLN A 282 -21.20 9.67 26.42
CA GLN A 282 -21.17 9.91 24.96
C GLN A 282 -20.65 11.29 24.55
N VAL A 283 -20.05 12.05 25.47
CA VAL A 283 -19.48 13.37 25.18
C VAL A 283 -18.01 13.39 25.61
N ASP A 284 -17.14 13.87 24.72
CA ASP A 284 -15.72 14.16 25.00
C ASP A 284 -15.43 15.64 24.72
N LEU A 285 -14.25 16.12 25.11
CA LEU A 285 -13.73 17.41 24.61
C LEU A 285 -13.42 17.33 23.11
N GLY A 286 -13.61 18.45 22.41
CA GLY A 286 -13.57 18.53 20.95
C GLY A 286 -12.44 19.38 20.36
N TYR A 287 -11.41 19.72 21.14
CA TYR A 287 -10.28 20.54 20.68
C TYR A 287 -9.32 19.74 19.78
N ALA A 288 -9.00 18.52 20.21
CA ALA A 288 -8.26 17.51 19.46
C ALA A 288 -9.16 16.31 19.14
N ILE A 289 -8.90 15.65 18.01
CA ILE A 289 -9.63 14.45 17.58
C ILE A 289 -8.69 13.48 16.84
N THR A 290 -9.15 12.26 16.60
CA THR A 290 -8.43 11.31 15.75
C THR A 290 -8.68 11.53 14.26
N ALA A 291 -7.80 11.02 13.39
CA ALA A 291 -7.94 11.12 11.93
C ALA A 291 -9.28 10.55 11.42
N HIS A 292 -9.71 9.40 11.96
CA HIS A 292 -11.03 8.81 11.65
C HIS A 292 -12.20 9.76 11.95
N ARG A 293 -12.15 10.50 13.08
CA ARG A 293 -13.18 11.48 13.43
C ARG A 293 -13.10 12.76 12.61
N ALA A 294 -11.95 13.04 12.00
CA ALA A 294 -11.72 14.21 11.17
C ALA A 294 -12.21 14.01 9.74
N GLN A 295 -12.44 12.76 9.30
CA GLN A 295 -12.89 12.45 7.95
C GLN A 295 -14.23 13.12 7.63
N GLY A 296 -14.37 13.60 6.39
CA GLY A 296 -15.51 14.40 5.94
C GLY A 296 -15.58 15.83 6.52
N SER A 297 -14.77 16.19 7.52
CA SER A 297 -14.71 17.57 8.03
C SER A 297 -13.80 18.45 7.17
N THR A 298 -14.08 19.75 7.14
CA THR A 298 -13.21 20.72 6.46
C THR A 298 -13.11 22.00 7.28
N VAL A 299 -11.89 22.35 7.66
CA VAL A 299 -11.52 23.47 8.53
C VAL A 299 -10.61 24.45 7.77
N ASP A 300 -10.21 25.56 8.39
CA ASP A 300 -9.28 26.50 7.76
C ASP A 300 -7.84 25.98 7.87
N THR A 301 -7.44 25.47 9.03
CA THR A 301 -6.10 24.91 9.27
C THR A 301 -6.18 23.57 10.01
N ALA A 302 -5.26 22.65 9.70
CA ALA A 302 -5.15 21.36 10.36
C ALA A 302 -3.71 21.10 10.80
N HIS A 303 -3.57 20.56 12.01
CA HIS A 303 -2.29 20.24 12.66
C HIS A 303 -2.28 18.75 13.02
N ALA A 304 -1.51 17.96 12.28
CA ALA A 304 -1.39 16.52 12.44
C ALA A 304 -0.18 16.17 13.32
N ILE A 305 -0.39 15.41 14.38
CA ILE A 305 0.64 14.91 15.27
C ILE A 305 0.92 13.45 14.89
N VAL A 306 2.18 13.15 14.62
CA VAL A 306 2.68 11.82 14.23
C VAL A 306 3.81 11.46 15.17
N HIS A 307 3.64 10.40 15.94
CA HIS A 307 4.65 9.93 16.88
C HIS A 307 4.95 8.43 16.76
N SER A 308 4.23 7.72 15.90
CA SER A 308 4.49 6.32 15.56
C SER A 308 4.71 6.13 14.05
N PRO A 309 5.66 5.28 13.63
CA PRO A 309 5.74 4.81 12.24
C PRO A 309 4.58 3.88 11.85
N GLU A 310 3.76 3.43 12.80
CA GLU A 310 2.56 2.61 12.56
C GLU A 310 1.39 3.42 11.98
N VAL A 311 1.51 4.75 11.92
CA VAL A 311 0.55 5.59 11.22
C VAL A 311 0.45 5.13 9.78
N THR A 312 -0.77 4.86 9.33
CA THR A 312 -1.04 4.45 7.96
C THR A 312 -1.00 5.66 7.02
N ARG A 313 -0.60 5.44 5.76
CA ARG A 313 -0.66 6.44 4.70
C ARG A 313 -2.04 7.09 4.63
N GLU A 314 -3.10 6.30 4.73
CA GLU A 314 -4.48 6.77 4.65
C GLU A 314 -4.82 7.71 5.81
N SER A 315 -4.34 7.40 7.03
CA SER A 315 -4.51 8.24 8.21
C SER A 315 -3.77 9.58 8.07
N LEU A 316 -2.50 9.54 7.65
CA LEU A 316 -1.72 10.74 7.37
C LEU A 316 -2.37 11.57 6.25
N TYR A 317 -2.80 10.94 5.16
CA TYR A 317 -3.48 11.59 4.05
C TYR A 317 -4.76 12.29 4.50
N VAL A 318 -5.59 11.63 5.32
CA VAL A 318 -6.79 12.26 5.89
C VAL A 318 -6.39 13.45 6.76
N ALA A 319 -5.46 13.29 7.70
CA ALA A 319 -5.04 14.35 8.61
C ALA A 319 -4.48 15.58 7.86
N MET A 320 -3.66 15.35 6.83
CA MET A 320 -3.00 16.38 6.02
C MET A 320 -3.88 17.00 4.92
N THR A 321 -5.18 16.74 4.94
CA THR A 321 -6.11 17.26 3.93
C THR A 321 -7.41 17.84 4.48
N ARG A 322 -7.47 18.12 5.80
CA ARG A 322 -8.66 18.71 6.42
C ARG A 322 -8.71 20.24 6.32
N GLY A 323 -7.55 20.91 6.26
CA GLY A 323 -7.41 22.36 6.20
C GLY A 323 -7.49 22.91 4.78
N ARG A 324 -8.26 23.99 4.58
CA ARG A 324 -8.34 24.72 3.29
C ARG A 324 -7.13 25.62 3.06
N GLU A 325 -6.59 26.23 4.11
CA GLU A 325 -5.50 27.21 4.03
C GLU A 325 -4.12 26.59 4.32
N SER A 326 -4.07 25.59 5.21
CA SER A 326 -2.81 25.05 5.73
C SER A 326 -3.02 23.68 6.36
N ASN A 327 -2.18 22.71 5.98
CA ASN A 327 -2.02 21.44 6.67
C ASN A 327 -0.55 21.30 7.09
N ARG A 328 -0.33 21.01 8.38
CA ARG A 328 0.99 20.86 8.99
C ARG A 328 1.09 19.50 9.67
N VAL A 329 2.25 18.86 9.57
CA VAL A 329 2.57 17.64 10.29
C VAL A 329 3.72 17.88 11.26
N TYR A 330 3.57 17.37 12.47
CA TYR A 330 4.55 17.44 13.53
C TYR A 330 5.00 16.02 13.85
N VAL A 331 6.30 15.75 13.69
CA VAL A 331 6.85 14.38 13.66
C VAL A 331 7.81 14.17 14.81
N ALA A 332 7.47 13.24 15.71
CA ALA A 332 8.33 12.88 16.83
C ALA A 332 9.50 12.05 16.31
N THR A 333 10.73 12.46 16.60
CA THR A 333 11.95 11.77 16.17
C THR A 333 12.62 10.96 17.28
N ASP A 334 12.06 11.00 18.49
CA ASP A 334 12.58 10.39 19.72
C ASP A 334 11.76 9.17 20.19
N GLN A 335 10.51 8.99 19.74
CA GLN A 335 9.71 7.81 20.05
C GLN A 335 10.05 6.64 19.11
N HIS A 336 10.51 5.54 19.71
CA HIS A 336 10.97 4.33 19.02
C HIS A 336 9.90 3.24 19.10
N HIS A 337 9.36 2.81 17.97
CA HIS A 337 8.45 1.66 17.88
C HIS A 337 8.88 0.64 16.82
N LEU A 338 10.20 0.52 16.57
CA LEU A 338 10.72 -0.61 15.80
C LEU A 338 11.09 -1.73 16.79
N GLU A 339 10.74 -2.98 16.44
CA GLU A 339 11.19 -4.17 17.18
C GLU A 339 12.72 -4.19 17.28
N GLU A 340 13.25 -4.76 18.37
CA GLU A 340 14.67 -4.66 18.74
C GLU A 340 15.65 -5.19 17.66
N HIS A 341 15.15 -6.03 16.75
CA HIS A 341 15.90 -6.65 15.64
C HIS A 341 15.88 -5.83 14.35
N GLN A 342 15.06 -4.77 14.30
CA GLN A 342 15.02 -3.77 13.23
C GLN A 342 15.80 -2.50 13.62
N HIS A 343 16.43 -2.50 14.81
CA HIS A 343 17.39 -1.47 15.19
C HIS A 343 18.57 -1.47 14.23
N ARG A 344 18.66 -0.38 13.48
CA ARG A 344 19.82 0.01 12.72
C ARG A 344 20.32 1.33 13.30
N ASP A 345 21.31 1.23 14.20
CA ASP A 345 21.96 2.37 14.88
C ASP A 345 22.56 3.38 13.89
N ASP A 346 22.66 3.04 12.60
CA ASP A 346 23.18 3.84 11.50
C ASP A 346 22.14 4.76 10.81
N LEU A 347 20.85 4.66 11.13
CA LEU A 347 19.81 5.53 10.58
C LEU A 347 19.51 6.69 11.55
N GLU A 348 20.00 7.89 11.24
CA GLU A 348 19.44 9.12 11.84
C GLU A 348 17.93 9.16 11.54
N LEU A 349 17.10 9.00 12.57
CA LEU A 349 15.63 9.06 12.50
C LEU A 349 15.17 10.49 12.20
N SER A 350 15.35 10.91 10.96
CA SER A 350 14.83 12.18 10.47
C SER A 350 13.31 12.11 10.28
N ALA A 351 12.61 13.25 10.37
CA ALA A 351 11.19 13.28 10.02
C ALA A 351 10.92 12.79 8.59
N ARG A 352 11.91 12.91 7.68
CA ARG A 352 11.80 12.38 6.32
C ARG A 352 11.71 10.85 6.31
N SER A 353 12.54 10.14 7.07
CA SER A 353 12.53 8.67 7.08
C SER A 353 11.27 8.12 7.74
N ILE A 354 10.76 8.78 8.79
CA ILE A 354 9.49 8.41 9.44
C ILE A 354 8.32 8.60 8.47
N LEU A 355 8.22 9.77 7.81
CA LEU A 355 7.19 10.02 6.81
C LEU A 355 7.30 9.06 5.62
N TYR A 356 8.52 8.70 5.21
CA TYR A 356 8.73 7.70 4.16
C TYR A 356 8.13 6.34 4.57
N GLY A 357 8.41 5.88 5.80
CA GLY A 357 7.83 4.65 6.35
C GLY A 357 6.30 4.69 6.35
N ILE A 358 5.71 5.78 6.82
CA ILE A 358 4.24 5.99 6.85
C ILE A 358 3.63 5.95 5.45
N LEU A 359 4.27 6.56 4.44
CA LEU A 359 3.76 6.52 3.06
C LEU A 359 3.82 5.13 2.43
N GLN A 360 4.70 4.26 2.92
CA GLN A 360 4.77 2.86 2.52
C GLN A 360 3.82 1.96 3.33
N HIS A 361 3.36 2.42 4.50
CA HIS A 361 2.46 1.67 5.37
C HIS A 361 0.99 1.85 4.96
N VAL A 362 0.45 0.90 4.20
CA VAL A 362 -0.95 0.88 3.77
C VAL A 362 -1.80 0.13 4.80
N GLY A 363 -2.76 0.84 5.41
CA GLY A 363 -3.61 0.27 6.47
C GLY A 363 -4.96 -0.25 5.99
N ALA A 364 -5.30 -0.07 4.71
CA ALA A 364 -6.56 -0.56 4.18
C ALA A 364 -6.56 -2.10 4.13
N GLU A 365 -7.49 -2.72 4.86
CA GLU A 365 -7.75 -4.15 4.72
C GLU A 365 -8.06 -4.47 3.26
N GLN A 366 -7.28 -5.39 2.69
CA GLN A 366 -7.55 -5.92 1.36
C GLN A 366 -8.88 -6.68 1.39
N SER A 367 -9.67 -6.53 0.33
CA SER A 367 -10.86 -7.37 0.17
C SER A 367 -10.42 -8.84 0.10
N ALA A 368 -11.29 -9.79 0.48
CA ALA A 368 -10.96 -11.21 0.35
C ALA A 368 -10.52 -11.58 -1.09
N HIS A 369 -11.07 -10.90 -2.10
CA HIS A 369 -10.66 -11.06 -3.49
C HIS A 369 -9.23 -10.55 -3.74
N ASP A 370 -8.91 -9.34 -3.30
CA ASP A 370 -7.55 -8.78 -3.40
C ASP A 370 -6.54 -9.65 -2.63
N THR A 371 -6.90 -10.14 -1.44
CA THR A 371 -6.06 -11.04 -0.65
C THR A 371 -5.81 -12.36 -1.37
N ILE A 372 -6.86 -12.98 -1.95
CA ILE A 372 -6.71 -14.22 -2.72
C ILE A 372 -5.79 -13.98 -3.92
N THR A 373 -5.97 -12.87 -4.65
CA THR A 373 -5.12 -12.52 -5.79
C THR A 373 -3.67 -12.32 -5.35
N ALA A 374 -3.43 -11.57 -4.27
CA ALA A 374 -2.09 -11.32 -3.75
C ALA A 374 -1.40 -12.61 -3.29
N GLU A 375 -2.12 -13.49 -2.58
CA GLU A 375 -1.61 -14.81 -2.20
C GLU A 375 -1.32 -15.66 -3.43
N GLN A 376 -2.24 -15.74 -4.40
CA GLN A 376 -2.01 -16.48 -5.64
C GLN A 376 -0.82 -15.94 -6.44
N ASP A 377 -0.62 -14.63 -6.47
CA ASP A 377 0.53 -14.00 -7.11
C ASP A 377 1.84 -14.31 -6.38
N MET A 378 1.82 -14.32 -5.05
CA MET A 378 2.97 -14.68 -4.23
C MET A 378 3.34 -16.16 -4.43
N TRP A 379 2.40 -17.07 -4.26
CA TRP A 379 2.60 -18.51 -4.41
C TRP A 379 2.88 -18.92 -5.86
N GLY A 380 2.33 -18.17 -6.81
CA GLY A 380 2.60 -18.35 -8.23
C GLY A 380 3.90 -17.70 -8.70
N SER A 381 4.55 -16.85 -7.90
CA SER A 381 5.71 -16.06 -8.32
C SER A 381 6.88 -16.91 -8.83
N LEU A 382 7.66 -16.37 -9.76
CA LEU A 382 8.88 -17.05 -10.22
C LEU A 382 9.89 -17.22 -9.08
N ALA A 383 9.86 -16.35 -8.06
CA ALA A 383 10.68 -16.49 -6.86
C ALA A 383 10.32 -17.78 -6.10
N GLN A 384 9.03 -17.97 -5.79
CA GLN A 384 8.53 -19.12 -5.04
C GLN A 384 8.73 -20.42 -5.84
N LEU A 385 8.32 -20.44 -7.11
CA LEU A 385 8.46 -21.63 -7.96
C LEU A 385 9.92 -22.03 -8.19
N ALA A 386 10.83 -21.06 -8.31
CA ALA A 386 12.26 -21.34 -8.41
C ALA A 386 12.83 -21.90 -7.10
N ALA A 387 12.43 -21.37 -5.95
CA ALA A 387 12.86 -21.87 -4.65
C ALA A 387 12.39 -23.33 -4.44
N GLU A 388 11.12 -23.62 -4.73
CA GLU A 388 10.57 -24.98 -4.68
C GLU A 388 11.34 -25.94 -5.60
N TYR A 389 11.58 -25.50 -6.84
CA TYR A 389 12.35 -26.28 -7.81
C TYR A 389 13.77 -26.56 -7.31
N GLU A 390 14.46 -25.56 -6.76
CA GLU A 390 15.82 -25.68 -6.24
C GLU A 390 15.91 -26.62 -5.04
N THR A 391 14.93 -26.58 -4.13
CA THR A 391 14.83 -27.53 -3.00
C THR A 391 14.66 -28.96 -3.50
N ILE A 392 13.68 -29.21 -4.38
CA ILE A 392 13.43 -30.56 -4.92
C ILE A 392 14.66 -31.05 -5.70
N ALA A 393 15.28 -30.19 -6.49
CA ALA A 393 16.45 -30.55 -7.29
C ALA A 393 17.66 -30.91 -6.42
N THR A 394 17.81 -30.29 -5.25
CA THR A 394 18.90 -30.58 -4.31
C THR A 394 18.75 -31.97 -3.71
N GLU A 395 17.54 -32.31 -3.26
CA GLU A 395 17.24 -33.65 -2.75
C GLU A 395 17.35 -34.70 -3.86
N ALA A 396 16.74 -34.45 -5.02
CA ALA A 396 16.64 -35.41 -6.12
C ALA A 396 17.97 -35.74 -6.82
N GLN A 397 18.97 -34.85 -6.73
CA GLN A 397 20.30 -35.08 -7.32
C GLN A 397 21.35 -35.53 -6.31
N GLN A 398 21.04 -35.59 -5.01
CA GLN A 398 22.03 -35.88 -3.98
C GLN A 398 22.80 -37.17 -4.27
N SER A 399 22.09 -38.28 -4.53
CA SER A 399 22.73 -39.57 -4.83
C SER A 399 23.62 -39.51 -6.07
N ARG A 400 23.21 -38.77 -7.10
CA ARG A 400 23.99 -38.58 -8.32
C ARG A 400 25.29 -37.82 -8.03
N TRP A 401 25.21 -36.72 -7.28
CA TRP A 401 26.40 -35.92 -6.95
C TRP A 401 27.39 -36.71 -6.09
N VAL A 402 26.90 -37.49 -5.13
CA VAL A 402 27.72 -38.42 -4.33
C VAL A 402 28.46 -39.40 -5.25
N THR A 403 27.75 -40.11 -6.13
CA THR A 403 28.37 -41.06 -7.06
C THR A 403 29.41 -40.40 -7.97
N LEU A 404 29.16 -39.18 -8.43
CA LEU A 404 30.12 -38.43 -9.26
C LEU A 404 31.38 -38.03 -8.49
N LEU A 405 31.26 -37.57 -7.25
CA LEU A 405 32.39 -37.20 -6.41
C LEU A 405 33.27 -38.42 -6.08
N GLU A 406 32.66 -39.56 -5.78
CA GLU A 406 33.37 -40.83 -5.58
C GLU A 406 34.10 -41.28 -6.85
N THR A 407 33.40 -41.29 -7.98
CA THR A 407 33.98 -41.68 -9.28
C THR A 407 35.09 -40.73 -9.73
N ALA A 408 35.02 -39.46 -9.33
CA ALA A 408 36.02 -38.46 -9.65
C ALA A 408 37.30 -38.56 -8.78
N GLY A 409 37.30 -39.41 -7.75
CA GLY A 409 38.49 -39.80 -6.99
C GLY A 409 38.49 -39.40 -5.51
N LEU A 410 37.36 -38.98 -4.94
CA LEU A 410 37.20 -38.84 -3.50
C LEU A 410 36.86 -40.19 -2.87
N GLY A 411 37.42 -40.49 -1.70
CA GLY A 411 37.06 -41.70 -0.95
C GLY A 411 35.67 -41.58 -0.33
N THR A 412 34.91 -42.67 -0.26
CA THR A 412 33.53 -42.71 0.27
C THR A 412 33.40 -42.02 1.63
N ALA A 413 34.30 -42.29 2.58
CA ALA A 413 34.26 -41.64 3.91
C ALA A 413 34.36 -40.10 3.84
N VAL A 414 35.16 -39.56 2.92
CA VAL A 414 35.31 -38.12 2.73
C VAL A 414 34.06 -37.51 2.08
N VAL A 415 33.40 -38.26 1.20
CA VAL A 415 32.14 -37.83 0.57
C VAL A 415 31.00 -37.85 1.59
N ASP A 416 30.93 -38.87 2.44
CA ASP A 416 29.94 -38.94 3.53
C ASP A 416 30.09 -37.75 4.49
N ASP A 417 31.32 -37.44 4.92
CA ASP A 417 31.59 -36.27 5.77
C ASP A 417 31.21 -34.95 5.07
N LEU A 418 31.48 -34.84 3.76
CA LEU A 418 31.11 -33.65 2.97
C LEU A 418 29.60 -33.48 2.85
N VAL A 419 28.83 -34.57 2.71
CA VAL A 419 27.36 -34.49 2.59
C VAL A 419 26.70 -33.90 3.83
N GLU A 420 27.32 -34.04 5.00
CA GLU A 420 26.83 -33.46 6.26
C GLU A 420 27.16 -31.96 6.43
N THR A 421 27.93 -31.35 5.52
CA THR A 421 28.29 -29.92 5.61
C THR A 421 27.33 -29.01 4.83
N ASP A 422 27.16 -27.77 5.31
CA ASP A 422 26.41 -26.72 4.60
C ASP A 422 27.01 -26.40 3.22
N SER A 423 28.32 -26.58 3.06
CA SER A 423 29.05 -26.29 1.82
C SER A 423 28.72 -27.26 0.68
N PHE A 424 28.20 -28.45 0.98
CA PHE A 424 27.76 -29.40 -0.05
C PHE A 424 26.55 -28.92 -0.83
N GLY A 425 25.57 -28.29 -0.18
CA GLY A 425 24.42 -27.68 -0.86
C GLY A 425 24.85 -26.58 -1.84
N ILE A 426 25.80 -25.74 -1.42
CA ILE A 426 26.35 -24.66 -2.26
C ILE A 426 27.15 -25.24 -3.44
N LEU A 427 27.97 -26.26 -3.19
CA LEU A 427 28.77 -26.94 -4.22
C LEU A 427 27.88 -27.59 -5.29
N THR A 428 26.86 -28.35 -4.89
CA THR A 428 25.95 -29.02 -5.83
C THR A 428 25.12 -28.03 -6.64
N THR A 429 24.76 -26.88 -6.05
CA THR A 429 24.12 -25.77 -6.77
C THR A 429 25.03 -25.18 -7.86
N GLU A 430 26.32 -24.97 -7.54
CA GLU A 430 27.33 -24.50 -8.51
C GLU A 430 27.53 -25.51 -9.64
N LEU A 431 27.63 -26.80 -9.33
CA LEU A 431 27.78 -27.88 -10.31
C LEU A 431 26.59 -27.96 -11.24
N ARG A 432 25.35 -27.88 -10.70
CA ARG A 432 24.12 -27.83 -11.50
C ARG A 432 24.11 -26.62 -12.43
N ARG A 433 24.55 -25.45 -11.96
CA ARG A 433 24.65 -24.25 -12.79
C ARG A 433 25.61 -24.45 -13.97
N LEU A 434 26.79 -25.00 -13.71
CA LEU A 434 27.80 -25.25 -14.74
C LEU A 434 27.34 -26.29 -15.75
N GLU A 435 26.64 -27.33 -15.29
CA GLU A 435 26.04 -28.33 -16.16
C GLU A 435 25.02 -27.68 -17.09
N ALA A 436 24.12 -26.84 -16.55
CA ALA A 436 23.13 -26.08 -17.33
C ALA A 436 23.75 -25.10 -18.34
N GLU A 437 24.95 -24.59 -18.05
CA GLU A 437 25.75 -23.74 -18.95
C GLU A 437 26.51 -24.55 -20.02
N GLY A 438 26.53 -25.88 -19.93
CA GLY A 438 27.15 -26.78 -20.90
C GLY A 438 28.58 -27.21 -20.55
N HIS A 439 28.99 -27.10 -19.30
CA HIS A 439 30.25 -27.69 -18.83
C HIS A 439 30.09 -29.20 -18.63
N ASN A 440 31.08 -29.98 -19.09
CA ASN A 440 31.12 -31.41 -18.82
C ASN A 440 31.62 -31.65 -17.39
N ILE A 441 30.70 -31.91 -16.47
CA ILE A 441 31.01 -32.09 -15.04
C ILE A 441 31.83 -33.36 -14.79
N ASP A 442 31.57 -34.43 -15.55
CA ASP A 442 32.30 -35.71 -15.46
C ASP A 442 33.80 -35.55 -15.75
N ASP A 443 34.16 -34.64 -16.67
CA ASP A 443 35.56 -34.33 -16.99
C ASP A 443 36.17 -33.28 -16.05
N LEU A 444 35.33 -32.37 -15.53
CA LEU A 444 35.75 -31.23 -14.74
C LEU A 444 36.10 -31.63 -13.30
N LEU A 445 35.24 -32.41 -12.64
CA LEU A 445 35.41 -32.80 -11.24
C LEU A 445 36.74 -33.55 -10.99
N PRO A 446 37.14 -34.56 -11.79
CA PRO A 446 38.40 -35.26 -11.58
C PRO A 446 39.62 -34.35 -11.72
N ARG A 447 39.56 -33.32 -12.59
CA ARG A 447 40.65 -32.34 -12.76
C ARG A 447 40.75 -31.43 -11.56
N VAL A 448 39.62 -30.98 -11.01
CA VAL A 448 39.54 -30.12 -9.83
C VAL A 448 40.05 -30.86 -8.58
N ILE A 449 39.62 -32.12 -8.39
CA ILE A 449 40.00 -32.95 -7.25
C ILE A 449 41.50 -33.23 -7.27
N ARG A 450 42.08 -33.55 -8.44
CA ARG A 450 43.54 -33.78 -8.58
C ARG A 450 44.39 -32.51 -8.47
N ALA A 451 43.79 -31.32 -8.59
CA ALA A 451 44.52 -30.05 -8.62
C ALA A 451 44.87 -29.55 -7.20
N GLY A 452 45.76 -30.25 -6.49
CA GLY A 452 46.32 -29.84 -5.20
C GLY A 452 45.97 -30.78 -4.05
N ASN A 453 46.64 -30.61 -2.89
CA ASN A 453 46.39 -31.45 -1.71
C ASN A 453 44.95 -31.25 -1.18
N LEU A 454 44.37 -32.33 -0.66
CA LEU A 454 43.04 -32.39 -0.04
C LEU A 454 43.11 -32.79 1.45
N GLU A 455 44.31 -33.09 1.96
CA GLU A 455 44.55 -33.37 3.38
C GLU A 455 44.42 -32.09 4.24
N ASP A 456 43.90 -32.24 5.46
CA ASP A 456 43.75 -31.19 6.47
C ASP A 456 42.95 -29.96 6.04
N VAL A 457 41.94 -30.13 5.17
CA VAL A 457 41.05 -29.05 4.72
C VAL A 457 39.85 -28.95 5.65
N GLU A 458 39.67 -27.78 6.30
CA GLU A 458 38.54 -27.52 7.20
C GLU A 458 37.17 -27.52 6.48
N ASP A 459 37.09 -27.00 5.26
CA ASP A 459 35.88 -27.01 4.42
C ASP A 459 36.19 -27.43 2.98
N LEU A 460 36.05 -28.73 2.72
CA LEU A 460 36.30 -29.31 1.40
C LEU A 460 35.33 -28.79 0.33
N GLY A 461 34.07 -28.55 0.68
CA GLY A 461 33.05 -28.07 -0.25
C GLY A 461 33.39 -26.67 -0.80
N SER A 462 33.78 -25.75 0.08
CA SER A 462 34.22 -24.40 -0.33
C SER A 462 35.49 -24.42 -1.16
N LEU A 463 36.46 -25.29 -0.82
CA LEU A 463 37.69 -25.45 -1.59
C LEU A 463 37.39 -25.94 -3.02
N LEU A 464 36.55 -26.98 -3.15
CA LEU A 464 36.16 -27.51 -4.46
C LEU A 464 35.43 -26.44 -5.28
N ARG A 465 34.50 -25.71 -4.67
CA ARG A 465 33.81 -24.59 -5.33
C ARG A 465 34.79 -23.53 -5.83
N PHE A 466 35.74 -23.10 -5.00
CA PHE A 466 36.76 -22.13 -5.40
C PHE A 466 37.62 -22.63 -6.57
N ARG A 467 38.07 -23.89 -6.52
CA ARG A 467 38.85 -24.49 -7.61
C ARG A 467 38.04 -24.60 -8.90
N ILE A 468 36.76 -24.99 -8.80
CA ILE A 468 35.83 -25.04 -9.93
C ILE A 468 35.73 -23.66 -10.60
N GLN A 469 35.47 -22.60 -9.82
CA GLN A 469 35.38 -21.22 -10.33
C GLN A 469 36.65 -20.77 -11.06
N LYS A 470 37.83 -21.14 -10.54
CA LYS A 470 39.11 -20.82 -11.16
C LYS A 470 39.32 -21.55 -12.50
N VAL A 471 38.91 -22.81 -12.58
CA VAL A 471 39.02 -23.62 -13.80
C VAL A 471 38.04 -23.13 -14.87
N THR A 472 36.78 -22.88 -14.51
CA THR A 472 35.73 -22.44 -15.45
C THR A 472 35.96 -21.04 -15.99
N ALA A 473 36.65 -20.16 -15.24
CA ALA A 473 37.12 -18.87 -15.75
C ALA A 473 38.12 -19.01 -16.92
N THR A 474 38.81 -20.14 -17.03
CA THR A 474 39.85 -20.38 -18.06
C THR A 474 39.34 -21.25 -19.22
N TYR A 475 38.35 -22.13 -18.98
CA TYR A 475 37.83 -23.08 -19.95
C TYR A 475 36.32 -22.87 -20.16
N PRO A 476 35.90 -22.24 -21.28
CA PRO A 476 34.49 -21.98 -21.57
C PRO A 476 33.71 -23.26 -21.87
N ALA A 477 32.38 -23.19 -21.73
CA ALA A 477 31.46 -24.29 -21.95
C ALA A 477 31.50 -24.87 -23.37
N SER A 478 31.22 -26.17 -23.50
CA SER A 478 31.14 -26.86 -24.78
C SER A 478 29.68 -26.90 -25.25
N SER A 479 29.37 -26.24 -26.36
CA SER A 479 27.99 -25.97 -26.80
C SER A 479 27.15 -27.17 -27.25
N ARG A 480 27.67 -28.40 -27.16
CA ARG A 480 27.10 -29.53 -27.90
C ARG A 480 25.90 -30.22 -27.27
N GLN A 481 25.60 -30.02 -25.98
CA GLN A 481 24.42 -30.57 -25.30
C GLN A 481 24.31 -29.99 -23.87
N ALA A 482 23.77 -28.77 -23.73
CA ALA A 482 23.48 -28.20 -22.41
C ALA A 482 22.02 -28.53 -22.02
N PRO A 483 21.73 -28.94 -20.76
CA PRO A 483 20.38 -29.12 -20.24
C PRO A 483 19.51 -27.86 -20.37
N GLY A 484 20.18 -26.69 -20.37
CA GLY A 484 19.58 -25.38 -20.51
C GLY A 484 19.13 -24.77 -19.19
N LEU A 485 18.76 -23.49 -19.26
CA LEU A 485 18.15 -22.74 -18.18
C LEU A 485 16.62 -22.73 -18.38
N ILE A 486 15.88 -23.10 -17.36
CA ILE A 486 14.44 -22.86 -17.26
C ILE A 486 14.25 -21.34 -17.18
N ILE A 487 13.30 -20.80 -17.94
CA ILE A 487 13.00 -19.36 -18.05
C ILE A 487 14.22 -18.45 -18.31
N GLY A 488 15.37 -19.00 -18.71
CA GLY A 488 16.63 -18.26 -18.87
C GLY A 488 17.39 -17.96 -17.58
N LEU A 489 16.91 -18.41 -16.40
CA LEU A 489 17.52 -18.10 -15.10
C LEU A 489 17.78 -19.35 -14.23
N VAL A 490 16.84 -20.30 -14.15
CA VAL A 490 16.94 -21.43 -13.22
C VAL A 490 17.67 -22.61 -13.90
N PRO A 491 18.79 -23.14 -13.35
CA PRO A 491 19.45 -24.32 -13.89
C PRO A 491 18.57 -25.56 -13.89
N ARG A 492 18.35 -26.18 -15.06
CA ARG A 492 17.60 -27.43 -15.15
C ARG A 492 18.38 -28.57 -14.48
N ALA A 493 17.67 -29.41 -13.75
CA ALA A 493 18.22 -30.56 -13.04
C ALA A 493 18.15 -31.79 -13.95
N THR A 494 19.23 -32.55 -14.03
CA THR A 494 19.36 -33.75 -14.87
C THR A 494 19.76 -34.96 -14.03
N GLY A 495 19.58 -36.15 -14.61
CA GLY A 495 19.98 -37.41 -13.99
C GLY A 495 19.12 -37.83 -12.79
N ILE A 496 17.86 -37.37 -12.74
CA ILE A 496 16.92 -37.71 -11.67
C ILE A 496 16.38 -39.12 -11.87
N THR A 497 16.62 -39.99 -10.88
CA THR A 497 16.20 -41.40 -10.91
C THR A 497 14.79 -41.60 -10.36
N ASP A 498 14.43 -40.89 -9.29
CA ASP A 498 13.10 -40.96 -8.68
C ASP A 498 12.01 -40.38 -9.61
N PRO A 499 11.02 -41.18 -10.05
CA PRO A 499 9.94 -40.72 -10.91
C PRO A 499 9.07 -39.61 -10.29
N ALA A 500 8.82 -39.65 -8.98
CA ALA A 500 7.99 -38.66 -8.30
C ALA A 500 8.71 -37.31 -8.22
N MET A 501 10.00 -37.30 -7.89
CA MET A 501 10.80 -36.07 -7.91
C MET A 501 10.98 -35.52 -9.32
N ARG A 502 11.12 -36.38 -10.33
CA ARG A 502 11.17 -35.94 -11.74
C ARG A 502 9.87 -35.26 -12.16
N GLN A 503 8.72 -35.88 -11.86
CA GLN A 503 7.42 -35.29 -12.15
C GLN A 503 7.25 -33.93 -11.44
N ALA A 504 7.63 -33.85 -10.16
CA ALA A 504 7.59 -32.63 -9.37
C ALA A 504 8.40 -31.48 -10.00
N LEU A 505 9.62 -31.77 -10.49
CA LEU A 505 10.46 -30.78 -11.17
C LEU A 505 9.86 -30.35 -12.52
N GLU A 506 9.32 -31.30 -13.30
CA GLU A 506 8.65 -31.01 -14.58
C GLU A 506 7.41 -30.12 -14.39
N GLU A 507 6.61 -30.36 -13.36
CA GLU A 507 5.46 -29.53 -13.01
C GLU A 507 5.89 -28.09 -12.66
N ARG A 508 6.91 -27.92 -11.83
CA ARG A 508 7.44 -26.58 -11.45
C ARG A 508 8.02 -25.85 -12.66
N GLU A 509 8.70 -26.57 -13.56
CA GLU A 509 9.18 -26.02 -14.83
C GLU A 509 8.01 -25.50 -15.69
N GLN A 510 6.95 -26.29 -15.83
CA GLN A 510 5.77 -25.90 -16.60
C GLN A 510 5.07 -24.67 -16.01
N LEU A 511 4.95 -24.60 -14.68
CA LEU A 511 4.36 -23.45 -13.99
C LEU A 511 5.19 -22.18 -14.20
N MET A 512 6.52 -22.24 -14.05
CA MET A 512 7.41 -21.11 -14.32
C MET A 512 7.29 -20.63 -15.76
N GLN A 513 7.25 -21.56 -16.72
CA GLN A 513 7.12 -21.23 -18.13
C GLN A 513 5.75 -20.60 -18.45
N ALA A 514 4.67 -21.11 -17.87
CA ALA A 514 3.32 -20.58 -18.03
C ALA A 514 3.20 -19.15 -17.46
N ARG A 515 3.68 -18.92 -16.23
CA ARG A 515 3.71 -17.59 -15.62
C ARG A 515 4.51 -16.60 -16.46
N LEU A 516 5.71 -16.98 -16.88
CA LEU A 516 6.54 -16.09 -17.70
C LEU A 516 5.86 -15.73 -19.03
N ASN A 517 5.14 -16.67 -19.65
CA ASN A 517 4.37 -16.38 -20.86
C ASN A 517 3.27 -15.33 -20.60
N ILE A 518 2.48 -15.50 -19.53
CA ILE A 518 1.41 -14.58 -19.14
C ILE A 518 1.97 -13.18 -18.87
N LEU A 519 3.00 -13.07 -18.04
CA LEU A 519 3.61 -11.79 -17.69
C LEU A 519 4.25 -11.10 -18.91
N THR A 520 4.94 -11.87 -19.76
CA THR A 520 5.53 -11.31 -20.99
C THR A 520 4.46 -10.76 -21.92
N GLN A 521 3.34 -11.47 -22.08
CA GLN A 521 2.24 -11.02 -22.92
C GLN A 521 1.59 -9.75 -22.36
N ALA A 522 1.31 -9.71 -21.05
CA ALA A 522 0.73 -8.54 -20.40
C ALA A 522 1.57 -7.27 -20.59
N VAL A 523 2.90 -7.38 -20.44
CA VAL A 523 3.86 -6.27 -20.63
C VAL A 523 3.97 -5.82 -22.09
N LEU A 524 3.78 -6.73 -23.04
CA LEU A 524 3.79 -6.39 -24.48
C LEU A 524 2.49 -5.72 -24.92
N GLU A 525 1.37 -6.08 -24.31
CA GLU A 525 0.05 -5.46 -24.56
C GLU A 525 -0.09 -4.09 -23.88
N HIS A 526 0.40 -3.98 -22.64
CA HIS A 526 0.35 -2.77 -21.83
C HIS A 526 1.79 -2.28 -21.59
N ALA A 527 2.23 -1.33 -22.42
CA ALA A 527 3.62 -0.88 -22.42
C ALA A 527 4.01 -0.22 -21.08
N GLU A 528 4.77 -0.97 -20.27
CA GLU A 528 5.36 -0.48 -19.03
C GLU A 528 6.46 0.58 -19.28
N PRO A 529 6.68 1.54 -18.36
CA PRO A 529 7.68 2.60 -18.53
C PRO A 529 9.08 2.07 -18.87
N TRP A 530 9.51 0.98 -18.23
CA TRP A 530 10.84 0.39 -18.44
C TRP A 530 11.00 -0.27 -19.82
N VAL A 531 9.91 -0.73 -20.45
CA VAL A 531 9.96 -1.32 -21.79
C VAL A 531 10.30 -0.26 -22.83
N THR A 532 9.80 0.95 -22.63
CA THR A 532 10.09 2.11 -23.50
C THR A 532 11.58 2.46 -23.47
N ALA A 533 12.27 2.19 -22.36
CA ALA A 533 13.71 2.44 -22.23
C ALA A 533 14.60 1.45 -22.99
N LEU A 534 14.06 0.33 -23.51
CA LEU A 534 14.86 -0.68 -24.22
C LEU A 534 15.12 -0.34 -25.70
N ASP A 535 14.31 0.52 -26.33
CA ASP A 535 14.46 0.99 -27.72
C ASP A 535 14.88 -0.09 -28.75
N ILE A 536 14.10 -1.18 -28.85
CA ILE A 536 14.37 -2.32 -29.76
C ILE A 536 13.33 -2.34 -30.88
N ALA A 537 13.78 -2.24 -32.14
CA ALA A 537 12.92 -2.18 -33.32
C ALA A 537 12.45 -3.56 -33.81
N ASP A 538 13.31 -4.58 -33.79
CA ASP A 538 12.95 -5.95 -34.22
C ASP A 538 11.97 -6.59 -33.22
N PRO A 539 10.74 -6.95 -33.64
CA PRO A 539 9.73 -7.54 -32.75
C PRO A 539 10.15 -8.86 -32.10
N ALA A 540 10.89 -9.72 -32.80
CA ALA A 540 11.32 -11.00 -32.28
C ALA A 540 12.43 -10.83 -31.24
N VAL A 541 13.39 -9.95 -31.52
CA VAL A 541 14.45 -9.59 -30.56
C VAL A 541 13.84 -8.93 -29.34
N ARG A 542 12.93 -7.96 -29.54
CA ARG A 542 12.21 -7.26 -28.47
C ARG A 542 11.46 -8.24 -27.58
N GLN A 543 10.69 -9.17 -28.14
CA GLN A 543 9.98 -10.19 -27.36
C GLN A 543 10.95 -11.03 -26.52
N SER A 544 12.08 -11.45 -27.09
CA SER A 544 13.07 -12.26 -26.38
C SER A 544 13.77 -11.49 -25.25
N THR A 545 14.07 -10.20 -25.45
CA THR A 545 14.70 -9.35 -24.43
C THR A 545 13.71 -8.99 -23.32
N VAL A 546 12.48 -8.60 -23.68
CA VAL A 546 11.40 -8.33 -22.70
C VAL A 546 11.17 -9.57 -21.85
N ARG A 547 11.09 -10.76 -22.46
CA ARG A 547 10.95 -12.03 -21.72
C ARG A 547 12.05 -12.24 -20.68
N ALA A 548 13.32 -12.00 -21.05
CA ALA A 548 14.44 -12.14 -20.11
C ALA A 548 14.37 -11.13 -18.95
N VAL A 549 13.97 -9.90 -19.23
CA VAL A 549 13.80 -8.86 -18.22
C VAL A 549 12.61 -9.18 -17.30
N VAL A 550 11.48 -9.61 -17.84
CA VAL A 550 10.30 -10.02 -17.05
C VAL A 550 10.65 -11.18 -16.11
N ALA A 551 11.37 -12.20 -16.60
CA ALA A 551 11.82 -13.31 -15.76
C ALA A 551 12.65 -12.83 -14.57
N TYR A 552 13.59 -11.91 -14.81
CA TYR A 552 14.42 -11.32 -13.75
C TYR A 552 13.61 -10.48 -12.77
N ARG A 553 12.73 -9.61 -13.30
CA ARG A 553 11.93 -8.69 -12.49
C ARG A 553 10.97 -9.43 -11.56
N ASP A 554 10.28 -10.46 -12.06
CA ASP A 554 9.31 -11.23 -11.25
C ASP A 554 10.02 -12.12 -10.22
N ARG A 555 11.17 -12.74 -10.58
CA ARG A 555 11.96 -13.53 -9.62
C ARG A 555 12.51 -12.69 -8.45
N TRP A 556 12.85 -11.43 -8.69
CA TRP A 556 13.53 -10.58 -7.71
C TRP A 556 12.70 -9.38 -7.24
N GLY A 557 11.41 -9.35 -7.54
CA GLY A 557 10.48 -8.29 -7.08
C GLY A 557 10.85 -6.88 -7.54
N ILE A 558 11.39 -6.71 -8.75
CA ILE A 558 11.84 -5.41 -9.25
C ILE A 558 10.65 -4.57 -9.73
N THR A 559 10.32 -3.52 -8.99
CA THR A 559 9.21 -2.60 -9.28
C THR A 559 9.64 -1.25 -9.85
N SER A 560 10.95 -0.96 -9.91
CA SER A 560 11.47 0.32 -10.40
C SER A 560 11.20 0.56 -11.89
N THR A 561 11.27 1.82 -12.32
CA THR A 561 11.14 2.24 -13.73
C THR A 561 12.35 1.89 -14.61
N SER A 562 13.47 1.48 -14.01
CA SER A 562 14.62 0.91 -14.73
C SER A 562 14.35 -0.55 -15.09
N PRO A 563 14.76 -1.05 -16.28
CA PRO A 563 14.56 -2.44 -16.67
C PRO A 563 15.04 -3.47 -15.63
N LEU A 564 16.23 -3.25 -15.05
CA LEU A 564 16.86 -4.18 -14.11
C LEU A 564 16.99 -3.64 -12.68
N GLY A 565 16.55 -2.42 -12.39
CA GLY A 565 16.75 -1.81 -11.07
C GLY A 565 18.23 -1.55 -10.72
N PRO A 566 18.54 -1.34 -9.42
CA PRO A 566 19.92 -1.12 -8.97
C PRO A 566 20.78 -2.38 -9.10
N VAL A 567 22.10 -2.21 -9.15
CA VAL A 567 23.04 -3.35 -9.19
C VAL A 567 22.98 -4.08 -7.84
N PRO A 568 22.72 -5.40 -7.83
CA PRO A 568 22.50 -6.14 -6.59
C PRO A 568 23.80 -6.43 -5.82
N ALA A 569 23.68 -6.37 -4.48
CA ALA A 569 24.72 -6.77 -3.53
C ALA A 569 24.74 -8.29 -3.29
N ASP A 570 23.60 -8.97 -3.49
CA ASP A 570 23.50 -10.43 -3.39
C ASP A 570 24.13 -11.13 -4.60
N ASP A 571 24.84 -12.23 -4.35
CA ASP A 571 25.58 -12.98 -5.38
C ASP A 571 24.65 -13.71 -6.35
N ALA A 572 23.56 -14.31 -5.86
CA ALA A 572 22.62 -15.06 -6.68
C ALA A 572 21.84 -14.11 -7.62
N GLN A 573 21.34 -13.01 -7.07
CA GLN A 573 20.70 -11.96 -7.87
C GLN A 573 21.66 -11.34 -8.88
N ARG A 574 22.95 -11.20 -8.55
CA ARG A 574 23.95 -10.64 -9.48
C ARG A 574 24.15 -11.52 -10.70
N ILE A 575 24.13 -12.83 -10.57
CA ILE A 575 24.26 -13.75 -11.71
C ILE A 575 23.09 -13.56 -12.68
N ASP A 576 21.87 -13.57 -12.15
CA ASP A 576 20.65 -13.37 -12.95
C ASP A 576 20.60 -11.97 -13.58
N TYR A 577 21.03 -10.95 -12.82
CA TYR A 577 21.18 -9.58 -13.33
C TYR A 577 22.14 -9.54 -14.53
N GLN A 578 23.29 -10.23 -14.47
CA GLN A 578 24.23 -10.27 -15.59
C GLN A 578 23.66 -10.99 -16.81
N ARG A 579 22.88 -12.07 -16.62
CA ARG A 579 22.20 -12.77 -17.72
C ARG A 579 21.20 -11.87 -18.43
N ALA A 580 20.31 -11.22 -17.67
CA ALA A 580 19.34 -10.28 -18.22
C ALA A 580 20.04 -9.09 -18.92
N ARG A 581 21.09 -8.53 -18.30
CA ARG A 581 21.88 -7.43 -18.88
C ARG A 581 22.61 -7.84 -20.17
N THR A 582 23.12 -9.06 -20.25
CA THR A 582 23.78 -9.57 -21.46
C THR A 582 22.78 -9.66 -22.59
N ARG A 583 21.56 -10.13 -22.32
CA ARG A 583 20.49 -10.19 -23.32
C ARG A 583 20.09 -8.81 -23.86
N ILE A 584 20.01 -7.80 -22.99
CA ILE A 584 19.78 -6.40 -23.40
C ILE A 584 20.90 -5.91 -24.34
N ARG A 585 22.17 -6.14 -23.98
CA ARG A 585 23.32 -5.73 -24.82
C ARG A 585 23.37 -6.43 -26.17
N GLU A 586 23.00 -7.71 -26.21
CA GLU A 586 22.91 -8.48 -27.46
C GLU A 586 21.81 -7.93 -28.38
N SER A 587 20.68 -7.49 -27.83
CA SER A 587 19.64 -6.85 -28.63
C SER A 587 20.10 -5.52 -29.23
N GLU A 588 20.83 -4.69 -28.48
CA GLU A 588 21.38 -3.42 -29.00
C GLU A 588 22.33 -3.64 -30.19
N HIS A 589 23.17 -4.68 -30.13
CA HIS A 589 24.10 -5.02 -31.22
C HIS A 589 23.39 -5.54 -32.47
N THR A 590 22.33 -6.33 -32.29
CA THR A 590 21.54 -6.93 -33.38
C THR A 590 20.73 -5.87 -34.14
N ASP A 591 20.25 -4.86 -33.43
CA ASP A 591 19.49 -3.75 -34.04
C ASP A 591 20.39 -2.82 -34.87
N GLN A 592 21.60 -2.53 -34.38
CA GLN A 592 22.59 -1.74 -35.12
C GLN A 592 23.04 -2.42 -36.43
N THR A 593 23.15 -3.75 -36.45
CA THR A 593 23.53 -4.50 -37.65
C THR A 593 22.38 -4.60 -38.67
N SER A 594 21.13 -4.71 -38.19
CA SER A 594 19.93 -4.70 -39.04
C SER A 594 19.66 -3.31 -39.64
N GLY A 595 19.88 -2.23 -38.88
CA GLY A 595 19.83 -0.86 -39.37
C GLY A 595 20.89 -0.58 -40.45
N ALA A 596 22.12 -1.07 -40.27
CA ALA A 596 23.20 -0.91 -41.25
C ALA A 596 22.98 -1.71 -42.56
N ALA A 597 22.34 -2.89 -42.48
CA ALA A 597 21.98 -3.68 -43.66
C ALA A 597 20.88 -3.01 -44.50
N THR A 598 19.90 -2.39 -43.84
CA THR A 598 18.79 -1.68 -44.50
C THR A 598 19.26 -0.43 -45.27
N ILE A 599 20.31 0.26 -44.78
CA ILE A 599 20.89 1.43 -45.45
C ILE A 599 21.71 1.03 -46.71
N ARG A 600 22.32 -0.16 -46.72
CA ARG A 600 23.08 -0.66 -47.88
C ARG A 600 22.21 -1.13 -49.04
N ASP A 601 20.98 -1.60 -48.78
CA ASP A 601 20.10 -2.09 -49.84
C ASP A 601 19.38 -0.97 -50.62
N GLN A 602 19.25 0.23 -50.02
CA GLN A 602 18.69 1.41 -50.70
C GLN A 602 19.66 2.15 -51.64
N SER A 603 20.96 1.84 -51.57
CA SER A 603 21.99 2.54 -52.37
C SER A 603 22.45 1.76 -53.63
N GLY A 604 21.80 0.63 -53.94
CA GLY A 604 22.23 -0.30 -54.99
C GLY A 604 21.26 -0.47 -56.17
N ARG A 605 20.71 0.59 -56.77
CA ARG A 605 19.99 0.48 -58.07
C ARG A 605 19.81 1.81 -58.81
N THR A 606 20.77 2.19 -59.66
CA THR A 606 20.61 2.55 -61.09
C THR A 606 21.87 3.25 -61.60
N LEU A 607 22.54 2.64 -62.59
CA LEU A 607 23.16 3.31 -63.75
C LEU A 607 23.59 2.22 -64.75
N ARG A 608 22.65 1.83 -65.62
CA ARG A 608 22.83 1.69 -67.07
C ARG A 608 21.47 1.78 -67.75
#